data_AF-A0A7W7N2I0-F1
#
_entry.id   AF-A0A7W7N2I0-F1
#
_cell.length_a   1.000
_cell.length_b   1.000
_cell.length_c   1.000
_cell.angle_alpha   90.00
_cell.angle_beta   90.00
_cell.angle_gamma   90.00
#
_symmetry.space_group_name_H-M   'P 1'
#
loop_
_entity.id
_entity.type
_entity.pdbx_description
1 polymer ?
#
loop_
_entity_poly.entity_id
_entity_poly.type
_entity_poly.pdbx_seq_one_letter_code
_entity_poly.pdbx_strand_id
1 'polypeptide(L)'
;MSKLPRLLPLIAIAIGGVVAVRAAGVAPELFQGATAWAQEAVTAETPGEGGGAAKAAPVPAVCALTPEQLAQQAGISPAELRIIQSLSKRRDALDARDADFATTLPLMVAAEQKLDAKLQALEALKGEIAALVGQVDEKEKAENDRLVAVYSAMRPKEAAAVFNTLDDSVRLPVAAAMRPRTLAAIMAQMPPAGARELTEKLAKRFQAQQYAARAAAATAGAAPATPAVVPTAAPAAAPAAAPTRTAAAATEKPAAAAAAQPAAQPARRPAPRPAAQRPAPRPAAPKPAAPAEAGPRPYTPPAADAAPPAARQSVQ
;
A
#
# COMPACT_ATOMS: atom_id res chain seq x y z
N MET A 1 15.15 44.41 -23.13
CA MET A 1 16.43 43.68 -23.09
C MET A 1 16.60 43.09 -21.69
N SER A 2 16.14 41.86 -21.46
CA SER A 2 16.26 41.22 -20.15
C SER A 2 17.21 40.03 -20.26
N LYS A 3 18.40 40.19 -19.67
CA LYS A 3 19.43 39.14 -19.57
C LYS A 3 18.97 38.13 -18.52
N LEU A 4 18.41 37.00 -18.95
CA LEU A 4 18.15 35.85 -18.09
C LEU A 4 19.48 35.13 -17.82
N PRO A 5 19.90 34.93 -16.55
CA PRO A 5 21.10 34.18 -16.24
C PRO A 5 20.89 32.70 -16.60
N ARG A 6 21.85 32.14 -17.35
CA ARG A 6 21.82 30.74 -17.79
C ARG A 6 21.94 29.82 -16.58
N LEU A 7 20.82 29.20 -16.19
CA LEU A 7 20.72 28.16 -15.14
C LEU A 7 21.25 26.78 -15.58
N LEU A 8 21.46 26.59 -16.88
CA LEU A 8 21.95 25.34 -17.47
C LEU A 8 23.33 24.87 -16.94
N PRO A 9 24.35 25.72 -16.75
CA PRO A 9 25.62 25.29 -16.13
C PRO A 9 25.50 24.91 -14.65
N LEU A 10 24.61 25.54 -13.88
CA LEU A 10 24.42 25.21 -12.45
C LEU A 10 23.74 23.85 -12.26
N ILE A 11 22.77 23.51 -13.12
CA ILE A 11 22.11 22.19 -13.10
C ILE A 11 23.10 21.10 -13.54
N ALA A 12 23.99 21.37 -14.50
CA ALA A 12 25.03 20.44 -14.91
C ALA A 12 26.05 20.15 -13.79
N ILE A 13 26.43 21.15 -12.99
CA ILE A 13 27.33 20.99 -11.84
C ILE A 13 26.63 20.23 -10.70
N ALA A 14 25.34 20.46 -10.47
CA ALA A 14 24.56 19.74 -9.47
C ALA A 14 24.39 18.24 -9.81
N ILE A 15 24.17 17.92 -11.09
CA ILE A 15 24.04 16.52 -11.54
C ILE A 15 25.42 15.83 -11.60
N GLY A 16 26.46 16.52 -12.08
CA GLY A 16 27.84 16.00 -12.10
C GLY A 16 28.42 15.77 -10.70
N GLY A 17 28.12 16.66 -9.75
CA GLY A 17 28.55 16.54 -8.36
C GLY A 17 27.94 15.35 -7.63
N VAL A 18 26.67 15.04 -7.87
CA VAL A 18 25.98 13.89 -7.24
C VAL A 18 26.50 12.54 -7.77
N VAL A 19 26.92 12.48 -9.04
CA VAL A 19 27.55 11.27 -9.61
C VAL A 19 28.97 11.07 -9.07
N ALA A 20 29.75 12.14 -8.90
CA ALA A 20 31.10 12.06 -8.33
C ALA A 20 31.08 11.71 -6.82
N VAL A 21 30.13 12.23 -6.05
CA VAL A 21 29.96 11.88 -4.63
C VAL A 21 29.48 10.43 -4.45
N ARG A 22 28.71 9.89 -5.39
CA ARG A 22 28.31 8.47 -5.39
C ARG A 22 29.44 7.53 -5.83
N ALA A 23 30.47 8.04 -6.50
CA ALA A 23 31.67 7.27 -6.87
C ALA A 23 32.75 7.28 -5.76
N ALA A 24 32.77 8.28 -4.89
CA ALA A 24 33.76 8.39 -3.81
C ALA A 24 33.40 7.64 -2.51
N GLY A 25 32.17 7.12 -2.39
CA GLY A 25 31.68 6.43 -1.18
C GLY A 25 31.56 4.91 -1.29
N VAL A 26 31.96 4.29 -2.41
CA VAL A 26 31.94 2.84 -2.61
C VAL A 26 33.38 2.35 -2.65
N ALA A 27 33.75 1.64 -1.60
CA ALA A 27 35.09 1.15 -1.28
C ALA A 27 35.73 0.26 -2.40
N PRO A 28 37.07 0.09 -2.37
CA PRO A 28 37.89 -0.51 -3.43
C PRO A 28 37.90 -2.06 -3.48
N GLU A 29 36.93 -2.73 -2.86
CA GLU A 29 36.91 -4.20 -2.72
C GLU A 29 36.15 -4.93 -3.85
N LEU A 30 35.47 -4.21 -4.73
CA LEU A 30 34.75 -4.84 -5.85
C LEU A 30 35.67 -5.29 -7.01
N PHE A 31 36.92 -4.80 -7.04
CA PHE A 31 37.88 -5.09 -8.11
C PHE A 31 38.91 -6.19 -7.76
N GLN A 32 39.00 -6.64 -6.50
CA GLN A 32 39.85 -7.78 -6.12
C GLN A 32 39.24 -9.15 -6.47
N GLY A 33 37.91 -9.25 -6.56
CA GLY A 33 37.24 -10.47 -7.01
C GLY A 33 37.51 -10.82 -8.48
N ALA A 34 37.86 -9.82 -9.31
CA ALA A 34 38.15 -10.01 -10.73
C ALA A 34 39.60 -10.44 -11.01
N THR A 35 40.55 -10.10 -10.15
CA THR A 35 41.96 -10.50 -10.29
C THR A 35 42.21 -11.95 -9.86
N ALA A 36 41.35 -12.52 -9.01
CA ALA A 36 41.45 -13.92 -8.57
C ALA A 36 41.08 -14.95 -9.67
N TRP A 37 40.37 -14.54 -10.73
CA TRP A 37 40.03 -15.43 -11.86
C TRP A 37 40.93 -15.25 -13.08
N ALA A 38 41.77 -14.22 -13.11
CA ALA A 38 42.68 -13.95 -14.24
C ALA A 38 44.07 -14.56 -14.05
N GLN A 39 44.40 -15.08 -12.85
CA GLN A 39 45.71 -15.67 -12.55
C GLN A 39 45.79 -17.19 -12.79
N GLU A 40 44.72 -17.83 -13.25
CA GLU A 40 44.67 -19.29 -13.50
C GLU A 40 44.68 -19.67 -14.98
N ALA A 41 45.32 -18.86 -15.85
CA ALA A 41 45.43 -19.20 -17.27
C ALA A 41 46.79 -18.92 -17.94
N VAL A 42 47.78 -18.36 -17.25
CA VAL A 42 49.12 -18.17 -17.84
C VAL A 42 50.22 -18.41 -16.81
N THR A 43 50.71 -19.64 -16.73
CA THR A 43 52.15 -19.93 -16.59
C THR A 43 52.41 -21.42 -16.83
N ALA A 44 52.74 -21.76 -18.07
CA ALA A 44 53.52 -22.94 -18.39
C ALA A 44 54.96 -22.48 -18.68
N GLU A 45 55.92 -23.28 -18.20
CA GLU A 45 57.39 -23.27 -18.44
C GLU A 45 58.21 -22.25 -17.64
N THR A 46 59.30 -22.55 -16.90
CA THR A 46 60.20 -23.71 -16.65
C THR A 46 61.06 -23.35 -15.38
N PRO A 47 62.21 -23.97 -15.06
CA PRO A 47 62.49 -25.24 -14.35
C PRO A 47 63.14 -25.02 -12.95
N GLY A 48 63.34 -26.09 -12.17
CA GLY A 48 64.36 -26.10 -11.10
C GLY A 48 63.91 -26.57 -9.71
N GLU A 49 64.22 -27.83 -9.44
CA GLU A 49 64.71 -28.41 -8.18
C GLU A 49 64.08 -28.04 -6.82
N GLY A 50 63.62 -29.11 -6.14
CA GLY A 50 63.89 -29.29 -4.71
C GLY A 50 62.66 -29.49 -3.84
N GLY A 51 62.17 -30.73 -3.74
CA GLY A 51 61.21 -31.09 -2.70
C GLY A 51 60.43 -32.35 -3.02
N GLY A 52 61.06 -33.51 -2.86
CA GLY A 52 60.42 -34.81 -3.09
C GLY A 52 59.21 -35.03 -2.19
N ALA A 53 58.01 -34.89 -2.75
CA ALA A 53 56.81 -35.51 -2.20
C ALA A 53 56.79 -36.98 -2.65
N ALA A 54 57.34 -37.83 -1.79
CA ALA A 54 57.18 -39.26 -1.91
C ALA A 54 55.69 -39.60 -2.02
N LYS A 55 55.32 -40.15 -3.18
CA LYS A 55 54.06 -40.85 -3.40
C LYS A 55 53.99 -41.97 -2.37
N ALA A 56 53.29 -41.74 -1.27
CA ALA A 56 52.98 -42.79 -0.30
C ALA A 56 52.07 -43.81 -0.99
N ALA A 57 52.68 -44.91 -1.43
CA ALA A 57 51.97 -46.12 -1.80
C ALA A 57 51.07 -46.54 -0.63
N PRO A 58 49.89 -47.14 -0.88
CA PRO A 58 49.05 -47.65 0.19
C PRO A 58 49.82 -48.75 0.92
N VAL A 59 50.27 -48.44 2.13
CA VAL A 59 50.72 -49.47 3.07
C VAL A 59 49.52 -50.39 3.31
N PRO A 60 49.67 -51.71 3.11
CA PRO A 60 48.58 -52.62 3.40
C PRO A 60 48.29 -52.51 4.90
N ALA A 61 47.05 -52.20 5.25
CA ALA A 61 46.54 -52.27 6.61
C ALA A 61 46.51 -53.74 7.05
N VAL A 62 47.68 -54.30 7.33
CA VAL A 62 47.84 -55.59 7.99
C VAL A 62 47.94 -55.25 9.47
N CYS A 63 46.99 -55.75 10.26
CA CYS A 63 46.79 -55.52 11.71
C CYS A 63 45.77 -54.45 12.15
N ALA A 64 44.75 -54.14 11.33
CA ALA A 64 43.47 -53.66 11.88
C ALA A 64 42.47 -54.83 11.86
N LEU A 65 42.04 -55.31 13.03
CA LEU A 65 40.90 -56.23 13.11
C LEU A 65 39.72 -55.56 12.38
N THR A 66 39.01 -56.33 11.56
CA THR A 66 37.81 -55.78 10.92
C THR A 66 36.80 -55.40 12.02
N PRO A 67 35.93 -54.40 11.80
CA PRO A 67 34.93 -53.99 12.79
C PRO A 67 34.08 -55.16 13.30
N GLU A 68 33.88 -56.19 12.45
CA GLU A 68 33.18 -57.42 12.82
C GLU A 68 34.01 -58.32 13.75
N GLN A 69 35.32 -58.42 13.56
CA GLN A 69 36.23 -59.19 14.44
C GLN A 69 36.39 -58.52 15.80
N LEU A 70 36.44 -57.18 15.84
CA LEU A 70 36.44 -56.41 17.09
C LEU A 70 35.12 -56.58 17.86
N ALA A 71 33.99 -56.57 17.14
CA ALA A 71 32.68 -56.80 17.73
C ALA A 71 32.54 -58.21 18.35
N GLN A 72 33.11 -59.23 17.69
CA GLN A 72 33.12 -60.61 18.20
C GLN A 72 33.96 -60.75 19.48
N GLN A 73 35.09 -60.04 19.60
CA GLN A 73 35.90 -60.01 20.83
C GLN A 73 35.21 -59.24 21.97
N ALA A 74 34.36 -58.27 21.63
CA ALA A 74 33.56 -57.51 22.60
C ALA A 74 32.23 -58.19 23.00
N GLY A 75 31.93 -59.38 22.45
CA GLY A 75 30.68 -60.10 22.73
C GLY A 75 29.43 -59.49 22.09
N ILE A 76 29.59 -58.60 21.10
CA ILE A 76 28.49 -57.88 20.44
C ILE A 76 28.03 -58.68 19.22
N SER A 77 26.71 -58.86 19.07
CA SER A 77 26.12 -59.52 17.91
C SER A 77 26.31 -58.69 16.62
N PRO A 78 26.52 -59.30 15.45
CA PRO A 78 26.64 -58.56 14.18
C PRO A 78 25.38 -57.75 13.82
N ALA A 79 24.21 -58.07 14.38
CA ALA A 79 22.99 -57.26 14.22
C ALA A 79 23.04 -55.99 15.08
N GLU A 80 23.52 -56.09 16.32
CA GLU A 80 23.69 -54.96 17.23
C GLU A 80 24.74 -53.98 16.71
N LEU A 81 25.84 -54.47 16.15
CA LEU A 81 26.86 -53.64 15.50
C LEU A 81 26.28 -52.78 14.38
N ARG A 82 25.42 -53.35 13.52
CA ARG A 82 24.76 -52.60 12.44
C ARG A 82 23.83 -51.51 12.98
N ILE A 83 23.10 -51.80 14.05
CA ILE A 83 22.21 -50.83 14.71
C ILE A 83 23.04 -49.67 15.26
N ILE A 84 24.12 -49.95 16.00
CA ILE A 84 25.01 -48.92 16.56
C ILE A 84 25.60 -48.06 15.44
N GLN A 85 26.07 -48.66 14.34
CA GLN A 85 26.56 -47.90 13.19
C GLN A 85 25.47 -47.04 12.53
N SER A 86 24.25 -47.56 12.43
CA SER A 86 23.12 -46.80 11.88
C SER A 86 22.72 -45.61 12.75
N LEU A 87 22.76 -45.78 14.08
CA LEU A 87 22.47 -44.71 15.04
C LEU A 87 23.60 -43.67 15.06
N SER A 88 24.86 -44.09 14.97
CA SER A 88 26.00 -43.18 14.82
C SER A 88 25.86 -42.33 13.56
N LYS A 89 25.63 -42.97 12.40
CA LYS A 89 25.42 -42.25 11.13
C LYS A 89 24.24 -41.29 11.20
N ARG A 90 23.15 -41.68 11.87
CA ARG A 90 21.99 -40.81 12.06
C ARG A 90 22.33 -39.63 12.98
N ARG A 91 23.14 -39.84 14.01
CA ARG A 91 23.60 -38.77 14.89
C ARG A 91 24.48 -37.78 14.12
N ASP A 92 25.46 -38.27 13.36
CA ASP A 92 26.31 -37.41 12.54
C ASP A 92 25.49 -36.57 11.55
N ALA A 93 24.45 -37.16 10.95
CA ALA A 93 23.54 -36.45 10.07
C ALA A 93 22.66 -35.40 10.79
N LEU A 94 22.28 -35.64 12.04
CA LEU A 94 21.55 -34.67 12.86
C LEU A 94 22.47 -33.53 13.30
N ASP A 95 23.68 -33.85 13.77
CA ASP A 95 24.68 -32.86 14.20
C ASP A 95 25.07 -31.93 13.04
N ALA A 96 25.17 -32.46 11.81
CA ALA A 96 25.37 -31.65 10.61
C ALA A 96 24.21 -30.68 10.34
N ARG A 97 22.96 -31.15 10.47
CA ARG A 97 21.77 -30.29 10.30
C ARG A 97 21.65 -29.24 11.38
N ASP A 98 21.99 -29.59 12.62
CA ASP A 98 21.97 -28.65 13.74
C ASP A 98 23.03 -27.55 13.55
N ALA A 99 24.20 -27.88 13.00
CA ALA A 99 25.20 -26.90 12.60
C ALA A 99 24.70 -25.98 11.46
N ASP A 100 24.02 -26.55 10.45
CA ASP A 100 23.42 -25.76 9.36
C ASP A 100 22.34 -24.80 9.90
N PHE A 101 21.49 -25.23 10.82
CA PHE A 101 20.49 -24.36 11.45
C PHE A 101 21.12 -23.31 12.37
N ALA A 102 22.18 -23.65 13.10
CA ALA A 102 22.91 -22.71 13.94
C ALA A 102 23.47 -21.52 13.14
N THR A 103 23.79 -21.71 11.86
CA THR A 103 24.29 -20.61 10.99
C THR A 103 23.16 -19.87 10.27
N THR A 104 22.12 -20.57 9.81
CA THR A 104 21.05 -19.98 8.99
C THR A 104 20.01 -19.23 9.81
N LEU A 105 19.63 -19.72 11.00
CA LEU A 105 18.60 -19.10 11.82
C LEU A 105 18.95 -17.67 12.26
N PRO A 106 20.18 -17.36 12.74
CA PRO A 106 20.54 -15.99 13.09
C PRO A 106 20.48 -15.02 11.90
N LEU A 107 20.84 -15.49 10.70
CA LEU A 107 20.75 -14.68 9.47
C LEU A 107 19.31 -14.40 9.09
N MET A 108 18.41 -15.38 9.25
CA MET A 108 16.97 -15.18 9.01
C MET A 108 16.37 -14.21 10.03
N VAL A 109 16.70 -14.34 11.32
CA VAL A 109 16.22 -13.42 12.37
C VAL A 109 16.73 -11.99 12.12
N ALA A 110 18.00 -11.82 11.74
CA ALA A 110 18.53 -10.51 11.39
C ALA A 110 17.84 -9.93 10.14
N ALA A 111 17.50 -10.77 9.17
CA ALA A 111 16.74 -10.35 7.98
C ALA A 111 15.31 -9.93 8.33
N GLU A 112 14.62 -10.68 9.21
CA GLU A 112 13.27 -10.35 9.71
C GLU A 112 13.28 -9.01 10.44
N GLN A 113 14.20 -8.81 11.39
CA GLN A 113 14.35 -7.54 12.10
C GLN A 113 14.62 -6.37 11.15
N LYS A 114 15.41 -6.58 10.09
CA LYS A 114 15.68 -5.56 9.07
C LYS A 114 14.45 -5.27 8.21
N LEU A 115 13.61 -6.27 7.95
CA LEU A 115 12.34 -6.08 7.25
C LEU A 115 11.34 -5.32 8.13
N ASP A 116 11.21 -5.69 9.40
CA ASP A 116 10.33 -5.01 10.34
C ASP A 116 10.72 -3.54 10.51
N ALA A 117 12.02 -3.25 10.66
CA ALA A 117 12.51 -1.87 10.72
C ALA A 117 12.17 -1.08 9.45
N LYS A 118 12.25 -1.71 8.27
CA LYS A 118 11.86 -1.07 7.00
C LYS A 118 10.36 -0.87 6.89
N LEU A 119 9.55 -1.84 7.35
CA LEU A 119 8.10 -1.71 7.36
C LEU A 119 7.66 -0.56 8.28
N GLN A 120 8.21 -0.48 9.49
CA GLN A 120 7.95 0.63 10.41
C GLN A 120 8.37 1.97 9.82
N ALA A 121 9.52 2.05 9.15
CA ALA A 121 9.97 3.27 8.48
C ALA A 121 9.03 3.68 7.33
N LEU A 122 8.53 2.72 6.56
CA LEU A 122 7.57 2.97 5.48
C LEU A 122 6.20 3.39 6.00
N GLU A 123 5.74 2.79 7.11
CA GLU A 123 4.50 3.17 7.78
C GLU A 123 4.60 4.58 8.37
N ALA A 124 5.72 4.92 9.01
CA ALA A 124 5.99 6.27 9.49
C ALA A 124 5.96 7.28 8.35
N LEU A 125 6.68 7.01 7.25
CA LEU A 125 6.69 7.88 6.07
C LEU A 125 5.30 8.00 5.43
N LYS A 126 4.52 6.92 5.36
CA LYS A 126 3.14 6.97 4.90
C LYS A 126 2.28 7.87 5.79
N GLY A 127 2.47 7.79 7.11
CA GLY A 127 1.80 8.66 8.09
C GLY A 127 2.17 10.12 7.90
N GLU A 128 3.45 10.43 7.73
CA GLU A 128 3.95 11.78 7.45
C GLU A 128 3.37 12.34 6.15
N ILE A 129 3.41 11.56 5.06
CA ILE A 129 2.84 11.98 3.77
C ILE A 129 1.34 12.22 3.90
N ALA A 130 0.59 11.33 4.56
CA ALA A 130 -0.84 11.52 4.79
C ALA A 130 -1.13 12.79 5.60
N ALA A 131 -0.30 13.09 6.61
CA ALA A 131 -0.41 14.31 7.39
C ALA A 131 -0.10 15.57 6.57
N LEU A 132 0.94 15.54 5.72
CA LEU A 132 1.29 16.65 4.83
C LEU A 132 0.19 16.89 3.79
N VAL A 133 -0.34 15.83 3.18
CA VAL A 133 -1.46 15.94 2.23
C VAL A 133 -2.68 16.55 2.91
N GLY A 134 -3.04 16.06 4.12
CA GLY A 134 -4.14 16.65 4.89
C GLY A 134 -3.93 18.13 5.22
N GLN A 135 -2.69 18.56 5.55
CA GLN A 135 -2.38 19.97 5.78
C GLN A 135 -2.51 20.82 4.52
N VAL A 136 -2.16 20.28 3.34
CA VAL A 136 -2.33 20.97 2.06
C VAL A 136 -3.81 21.10 1.73
N ASP A 137 -4.59 20.02 1.87
CA ASP A 137 -6.04 20.03 1.63
C ASP A 137 -6.76 21.06 2.50
N GLU A 138 -6.41 21.15 3.80
CA GLU A 138 -6.99 22.15 4.70
C GLU A 138 -6.60 23.59 4.32
N LYS A 139 -5.36 23.82 3.86
CA LYS A 139 -4.93 25.15 3.37
C LYS A 139 -5.65 25.53 2.08
N GLU A 140 -5.78 24.61 1.13
CA GLU A 140 -6.51 24.83 -0.12
C GLU A 140 -7.98 25.11 0.15
N LYS A 141 -8.60 24.35 1.07
CA LYS A 141 -9.98 24.59 1.49
C LYS A 141 -10.14 25.95 2.16
N ALA A 142 -9.26 26.32 3.08
CA ALA A 142 -9.30 27.62 3.74
C ALA A 142 -9.16 28.77 2.74
N GLU A 143 -8.30 28.64 1.73
CA GLU A 143 -8.16 29.63 0.67
C GLU A 143 -9.40 29.70 -0.22
N ASN A 144 -9.98 28.55 -0.59
CA ASN A 144 -11.23 28.50 -1.33
C ASN A 144 -12.39 29.15 -0.54
N ASP A 145 -12.49 28.87 0.77
CA ASP A 145 -13.51 29.45 1.64
C ASP A 145 -13.35 30.97 1.78
N ARG A 146 -12.11 31.49 1.80
CA ARG A 146 -11.83 32.94 1.74
C ARG A 146 -12.31 33.55 0.43
N LEU A 147 -12.01 32.91 -0.71
CA LEU A 147 -12.48 33.37 -2.01
C LEU A 147 -14.02 33.37 -2.07
N VAL A 148 -14.65 32.29 -1.61
CA VAL A 148 -16.13 32.21 -1.51
C VAL A 148 -16.67 33.35 -0.64
N ALA A 149 -16.04 33.66 0.50
CA ALA A 149 -16.47 34.75 1.36
C ALA A 149 -16.41 36.11 0.63
N VAL A 150 -15.31 36.40 -0.06
CA VAL A 150 -15.15 37.65 -0.85
C VAL A 150 -16.23 37.78 -1.92
N TYR A 151 -16.45 36.73 -2.72
CA TYR A 151 -17.45 36.78 -3.80
C TYR A 151 -18.88 36.78 -3.28
N SER A 152 -19.15 36.12 -2.15
CA SER A 152 -20.49 36.08 -1.54
C SER A 152 -20.89 37.41 -0.89
N ALA A 153 -19.91 38.20 -0.45
CA ALA A 153 -20.14 39.54 0.10
C ALA A 153 -20.32 40.61 -0.99
N MET A 154 -19.91 40.32 -2.23
CA MET A 154 -20.04 41.23 -3.36
C MET A 154 -21.45 41.22 -3.96
N ARG A 155 -21.82 42.29 -4.66
CA ARG A 155 -23.10 42.36 -5.37
C ARG A 155 -23.17 41.29 -6.47
N PRO A 156 -24.30 40.57 -6.64
CA PRO A 156 -24.40 39.48 -7.62
C PRO A 156 -24.05 39.87 -9.06
N LYS A 157 -24.38 41.11 -9.47
CA LYS A 157 -24.08 41.63 -10.81
C LYS A 157 -22.57 41.79 -11.06
N GLU A 158 -21.86 42.34 -10.08
CA GLU A 158 -20.40 42.52 -10.16
C GLU A 158 -19.68 41.16 -10.08
N ALA A 159 -20.15 40.28 -9.18
CA ALA A 159 -19.61 38.93 -9.05
C ALA A 159 -19.77 38.12 -10.35
N ALA A 160 -20.92 38.23 -11.03
CA ALA A 160 -21.15 37.56 -12.31
C ALA A 160 -20.19 38.05 -13.42
N ALA A 161 -19.90 39.35 -13.46
CA ALA A 161 -18.96 39.91 -14.44
C ALA A 161 -17.54 39.34 -14.24
N VAL A 162 -17.07 39.26 -13.00
CA VAL A 162 -15.74 38.69 -12.67
C VAL A 162 -15.71 37.17 -12.88
N PHE A 163 -16.78 36.45 -12.54
CA PHE A 163 -16.84 35.00 -12.75
C PHE A 163 -16.76 34.58 -14.23
N ASN A 164 -17.20 35.43 -15.16
CA ASN A 164 -17.09 35.14 -16.58
C ASN A 164 -15.65 35.23 -17.12
N THR A 165 -14.80 36.04 -16.50
CA THR A 165 -13.40 36.22 -16.92
C THR A 165 -12.43 35.31 -16.18
N LEU A 166 -12.89 34.64 -15.12
CA LEU A 166 -12.07 33.76 -14.28
C LEU A 166 -11.80 32.41 -14.94
N ASP A 167 -10.59 31.89 -14.74
CA ASP A 167 -10.19 30.57 -15.22
C ASP A 167 -10.94 29.44 -14.50
N ASP A 168 -11.22 28.34 -15.22
CA ASP A 168 -11.96 27.20 -14.68
C ASP A 168 -11.30 26.54 -13.47
N SER A 169 -9.97 26.58 -13.37
CA SER A 169 -9.22 25.99 -12.25
C SER A 169 -9.59 26.62 -10.90
N VAL A 170 -9.90 27.91 -10.87
CA VAL A 170 -10.33 28.64 -9.66
C VAL A 170 -11.85 28.78 -9.62
N ARG A 171 -12.49 28.99 -10.77
CA ARG A 171 -13.93 29.21 -10.89
C ARG A 171 -14.77 28.02 -10.42
N LEU A 172 -14.37 26.79 -10.80
CA LEU A 172 -15.14 25.59 -10.48
C LEU A 172 -15.09 25.20 -9.00
N PRO A 173 -13.92 25.18 -8.32
CA PRO A 173 -13.88 24.93 -6.87
C PRO A 173 -14.64 25.96 -6.05
N VAL A 174 -14.53 27.24 -6.38
CA VAL A 174 -15.24 28.33 -5.67
C VAL A 174 -16.75 28.18 -5.89
N ALA A 175 -17.20 27.97 -7.13
CA ALA A 175 -18.62 27.76 -7.42
C ALA A 175 -19.19 26.53 -6.71
N ALA A 176 -18.43 25.44 -6.63
CA ALA A 176 -18.86 24.20 -5.97
C ALA A 176 -18.98 24.34 -4.44
N ALA A 177 -18.10 25.12 -3.81
CA ALA A 177 -18.12 25.35 -2.36
C ALA A 177 -19.14 26.42 -1.93
N MET A 178 -19.63 27.22 -2.86
CA MET A 178 -20.53 28.33 -2.55
C MET A 178 -21.95 27.87 -2.21
N ARG A 179 -22.65 28.64 -1.36
CA ARG A 179 -24.05 28.37 -0.99
C ARG A 179 -24.96 28.40 -2.24
N PRO A 180 -25.86 27.41 -2.42
CA PRO A 180 -26.71 27.31 -3.63
C PRO A 180 -27.53 28.57 -3.92
N ARG A 181 -28.05 29.23 -2.87
CA ARG A 181 -28.84 30.47 -3.02
C ARG A 181 -28.00 31.63 -3.57
N THR A 182 -26.77 31.79 -3.10
CA THR A 182 -25.86 32.85 -3.57
C THR A 182 -25.41 32.56 -5.00
N LEU A 183 -25.11 31.30 -5.32
CA LEU A 183 -24.75 30.88 -6.67
C LEU A 183 -25.88 31.16 -7.67
N ALA A 184 -27.13 30.82 -7.33
CA ALA A 184 -28.28 31.12 -8.16
C ALA A 184 -28.44 32.63 -8.43
N ALA A 185 -28.23 33.47 -7.42
CA ALA A 185 -28.30 34.93 -7.57
C ALA A 185 -27.22 35.47 -8.52
N ILE A 186 -26.00 34.91 -8.49
CA ILE A 186 -24.91 35.29 -9.39
C ILE A 186 -25.18 34.78 -10.81
N MET A 187 -25.62 33.52 -10.97
CA MET A 187 -25.99 32.95 -12.27
C MET A 187 -27.13 33.73 -12.94
N ALA A 188 -28.08 34.25 -12.17
CA ALA A 188 -29.17 35.07 -12.69
C ALA A 188 -28.70 36.41 -13.30
N GLN A 189 -27.53 36.91 -12.91
CA GLN A 189 -26.91 38.12 -13.45
C GLN A 189 -25.85 37.83 -14.51
N MET A 190 -25.63 36.55 -14.83
CA MET A 190 -24.63 36.08 -15.79
C MET A 190 -25.26 35.91 -17.19
N PRO A 191 -24.49 36.03 -18.29
CA PRO A 191 -24.96 35.65 -19.61
C PRO A 191 -25.38 34.18 -19.66
N PRO A 192 -26.43 33.82 -20.42
CA PRO A 192 -26.96 32.45 -20.45
C PRO A 192 -25.94 31.42 -20.92
N ALA A 193 -25.01 31.81 -21.81
CA ALA A 193 -23.92 30.95 -22.28
C ALA A 193 -22.96 30.58 -21.14
N GLY A 194 -22.53 31.55 -20.32
CA GLY A 194 -21.61 31.33 -19.20
C GLY A 194 -22.25 30.47 -18.09
N ALA A 195 -23.52 30.73 -17.78
CA ALA A 195 -24.27 29.94 -16.79
C ALA A 195 -24.43 28.47 -17.22
N ARG A 196 -24.69 28.23 -18.52
CA ARG A 196 -24.75 26.89 -19.10
C ARG A 196 -23.41 26.17 -18.98
N GLU A 197 -22.33 26.82 -19.41
CA GLU A 197 -20.98 26.26 -19.36
C GLU A 197 -20.57 25.89 -17.93
N LEU A 198 -20.79 26.78 -16.97
CA LEU A 198 -20.48 26.54 -15.56
C LEU A 198 -21.23 25.32 -15.02
N THR A 199 -22.51 25.19 -15.36
CA THR A 199 -23.37 24.07 -14.92
C THR A 199 -22.90 22.76 -15.52
N GLU A 200 -22.59 22.73 -16.82
CA GLU A 200 -22.09 21.53 -17.50
C GLU A 200 -20.75 21.07 -16.92
N LYS A 201 -19.84 22.00 -16.61
CA LYS A 201 -18.54 21.70 -16.00
C LYS A 201 -18.67 21.21 -14.55
N LEU A 202 -19.53 21.85 -13.75
CA LEU A 202 -19.84 21.39 -12.39
C LEU A 202 -20.46 19.99 -12.39
N ALA A 203 -21.39 19.73 -13.31
CA ALA A 203 -22.01 18.41 -13.46
C ALA A 203 -20.99 17.34 -13.86
N LYS A 204 -20.12 17.62 -14.85
CA LYS A 204 -19.02 16.72 -15.25
C LYS A 204 -18.08 16.40 -14.09
N ARG A 205 -17.70 17.43 -13.30
CA ARG A 205 -16.87 17.25 -12.10
C ARG A 205 -17.55 16.35 -11.06
N PHE A 206 -18.83 16.60 -10.77
CA PHE A 206 -19.58 15.81 -9.80
C PHE A 206 -19.71 14.35 -10.26
N GLN A 207 -20.00 14.11 -11.54
CA GLN A 207 -20.04 12.77 -12.12
C GLN A 207 -18.66 12.08 -11.99
N ALA A 208 -17.57 12.75 -12.36
CA ALA A 208 -16.21 12.21 -12.21
C ALA A 208 -15.89 11.82 -10.76
N GLN A 209 -16.28 12.65 -9.79
CA GLN A 209 -16.11 12.34 -8.37
C GLN A 209 -16.97 11.14 -7.91
N GLN A 210 -18.21 11.02 -8.40
CA GLN A 210 -19.04 9.84 -8.13
C GLN A 210 -18.46 8.56 -8.72
N TYR A 211 -17.94 8.62 -9.95
CA TYR A 211 -17.28 7.46 -10.57
C TYR A 211 -16.03 7.06 -9.79
N ALA A 212 -15.21 8.02 -9.35
CA ALA A 212 -14.05 7.74 -8.51
C ALA A 212 -14.46 7.12 -7.16
N ALA A 213 -15.50 7.64 -6.50
CA ALA A 213 -16.01 7.09 -5.25
C ALA A 213 -16.55 5.67 -5.42
N ARG A 214 -17.26 5.38 -6.51
CA ARG A 214 -17.74 4.03 -6.83
C ARG A 214 -16.61 3.07 -7.18
N ALA A 215 -15.61 3.52 -7.93
CA ALA A 215 -14.43 2.73 -8.24
C ALA A 215 -13.65 2.38 -6.96
N ALA A 216 -13.47 3.36 -6.06
CA ALA A 216 -12.85 3.15 -4.76
C ALA A 216 -13.67 2.18 -3.87
N ALA A 217 -14.99 2.27 -3.89
CA ALA A 217 -15.86 1.33 -3.18
C ALA A 217 -15.79 -0.08 -3.78
N ALA A 218 -15.65 -0.21 -5.11
CA ALA A 218 -15.49 -1.50 -5.77
C ALA A 218 -14.12 -2.13 -5.47
N THR A 219 -13.04 -1.34 -5.40
CA THR A 219 -11.71 -1.85 -5.03
C THR A 219 -11.59 -2.14 -3.53
N ALA A 220 -12.32 -1.42 -2.67
CA ALA A 220 -12.40 -1.73 -1.24
C ALA A 220 -13.27 -2.97 -0.95
N GLY A 221 -14.29 -3.24 -1.79
CA GLY A 221 -15.12 -4.45 -1.72
C GLY A 221 -14.46 -5.68 -2.38
N ALA A 222 -13.52 -5.47 -3.30
CA ALA A 222 -12.65 -6.50 -3.84
C ALA A 222 -11.47 -6.74 -2.88
N ALA A 223 -11.75 -7.37 -1.74
CA ALA A 223 -10.70 -8.09 -1.02
C ALA A 223 -9.97 -9.02 -2.01
N PRO A 224 -8.64 -9.17 -1.94
CA PRO A 224 -7.91 -9.93 -2.93
C PRO A 224 -8.43 -11.36 -2.90
N ALA A 225 -9.19 -11.74 -3.93
CA ALA A 225 -9.46 -13.13 -4.19
C ALA A 225 -8.09 -13.79 -4.39
N THR A 226 -7.64 -14.51 -3.37
CA THR A 226 -6.60 -15.54 -3.52
C THR A 226 -6.89 -16.28 -4.81
N PRO A 227 -5.91 -16.43 -5.72
CA PRO A 227 -6.15 -17.12 -6.98
C PRO A 227 -6.58 -18.55 -6.64
N ALA A 228 -7.88 -18.81 -6.75
CA ALA A 228 -8.44 -20.13 -6.64
C ALA A 228 -7.87 -20.93 -7.81
N VAL A 229 -7.07 -21.94 -7.47
CA VAL A 229 -6.55 -22.95 -8.38
C VAL A 229 -7.71 -23.44 -9.26
N VAL A 230 -7.59 -23.24 -10.56
CA VAL A 230 -8.51 -23.75 -11.57
C VAL A 230 -8.46 -25.29 -11.49
N PRO A 231 -9.55 -26.01 -11.19
CA PRO A 231 -9.56 -27.43 -11.44
C PRO A 231 -9.62 -27.63 -12.96
N THR A 232 -8.57 -28.26 -13.50
CA THR A 232 -8.52 -28.76 -14.87
C THR A 232 -9.74 -29.65 -15.13
N ALA A 233 -10.69 -29.15 -15.91
CA ALA A 233 -11.72 -29.98 -16.53
C ALA A 233 -11.18 -30.51 -17.87
N ALA A 234 -11.06 -31.83 -17.95
CA ALA A 234 -10.77 -32.58 -19.16
C ALA A 234 -11.91 -32.41 -20.20
N PRO A 235 -11.63 -32.58 -21.51
CA PRO A 235 -12.48 -32.07 -22.58
C PRO A 235 -13.61 -33.05 -22.92
N ALA A 236 -14.82 -32.51 -23.12
CA ALA A 236 -15.92 -33.23 -23.74
C ALA A 236 -16.42 -32.46 -24.98
N ALA A 237 -16.22 -33.11 -26.12
CA ALA A 237 -17.00 -33.12 -27.36
C ALA A 237 -17.70 -31.83 -27.87
N ALA A 238 -17.32 -31.51 -29.12
CA ALA A 238 -17.94 -30.70 -30.18
C ALA A 238 -19.41 -30.26 -30.05
N PRO A 239 -19.72 -29.12 -30.70
CA PRO A 239 -20.81 -29.16 -31.68
C PRO A 239 -20.42 -28.58 -33.05
N ALA A 240 -21.16 -29.09 -34.04
CA ALA A 240 -20.99 -28.92 -35.47
C ALA A 240 -21.24 -27.48 -35.97
N ALA A 241 -20.56 -27.18 -37.08
CA ALA A 241 -20.55 -25.91 -37.78
C ALA A 241 -21.88 -25.58 -38.49
N ALA A 242 -22.26 -24.30 -38.44
CA ALA A 242 -23.17 -23.66 -39.37
C ALA A 242 -22.39 -23.09 -40.57
N PRO A 243 -22.94 -23.09 -41.80
CA PRO A 243 -22.26 -22.55 -42.96
C PRO A 243 -22.42 -21.03 -43.09
N THR A 244 -21.35 -20.45 -43.62
CA THR A 244 -21.15 -19.08 -44.07
C THR A 244 -22.15 -18.64 -45.14
N ARG A 245 -22.56 -17.36 -45.12
CA ARG A 245 -22.77 -16.57 -46.35
C ARG A 245 -22.39 -15.11 -46.18
N THR A 246 -21.89 -14.62 -47.30
CA THR A 246 -21.00 -13.50 -47.57
C THR A 246 -21.73 -12.18 -47.72
N ALA A 247 -20.97 -11.09 -47.55
CA ALA A 247 -21.32 -9.71 -47.86
C ALA A 247 -21.79 -9.47 -49.31
N ALA A 248 -22.64 -8.46 -49.50
CA ALA A 248 -22.57 -7.55 -50.64
C ALA A 248 -23.41 -6.29 -50.38
N ALA A 249 -22.88 -5.17 -50.85
CA ALA A 249 -23.38 -3.80 -50.77
C ALA A 249 -24.70 -3.57 -51.54
N ALA A 250 -25.43 -2.51 -51.17
CA ALA A 250 -25.74 -1.40 -52.08
C ALA A 250 -26.64 -0.35 -51.41
N THR A 251 -26.44 0.85 -51.94
CA THR A 251 -26.97 2.20 -51.73
C THR A 251 -28.48 2.41 -51.78
N GLU A 252 -28.84 3.61 -51.31
CA GLU A 252 -29.91 4.51 -51.78
C GLU A 252 -31.21 4.68 -50.97
N LYS A 253 -31.48 5.97 -50.71
CA LYS A 253 -32.66 6.64 -50.17
C LYS A 253 -33.26 7.41 -51.36
N PRO A 254 -34.60 7.52 -51.55
CA PRO A 254 -35.29 8.73 -51.09
C PRO A 254 -36.78 8.61 -50.69
N ALA A 255 -37.12 9.51 -49.75
CA ALA A 255 -38.29 10.40 -49.66
C ALA A 255 -39.75 9.89 -49.70
N ALA A 256 -40.50 10.44 -48.72
CA ALA A 256 -41.87 10.94 -48.76
C ALA A 256 -43.06 9.94 -48.84
N ALA A 257 -43.88 9.92 -47.78
CA ALA A 257 -45.22 10.55 -47.76
C ALA A 257 -46.15 9.92 -46.70
N ALA A 258 -46.79 10.82 -45.94
CA ALA A 258 -48.20 10.83 -45.53
C ALA A 258 -48.84 9.71 -44.66
N ALA A 259 -49.59 10.22 -43.67
CA ALA A 259 -50.87 9.74 -43.14
C ALA A 259 -50.86 8.57 -42.14
N ALA A 260 -51.17 8.88 -40.87
CA ALA A 260 -52.51 8.69 -40.29
C ALA A 260 -52.43 8.53 -38.76
N GLN A 261 -53.11 9.41 -38.02
CA GLN A 261 -53.49 9.19 -36.63
C GLN A 261 -54.63 8.15 -36.58
N PRO A 262 -54.84 7.51 -35.42
CA PRO A 262 -56.06 7.86 -34.70
C PRO A 262 -55.87 8.09 -33.19
N ALA A 263 -56.85 8.80 -32.64
CA ALA A 263 -56.90 9.39 -31.31
C ALA A 263 -57.54 8.49 -30.23
N ALA A 264 -57.32 8.92 -28.97
CA ALA A 264 -58.15 8.75 -27.77
C ALA A 264 -58.16 7.33 -27.11
N GLN A 265 -57.91 7.14 -25.80
CA GLN A 265 -58.55 7.74 -24.63
C GLN A 265 -57.75 7.51 -23.31
N PRO A 266 -58.14 8.13 -22.17
CA PRO A 266 -57.22 8.58 -21.12
C PRO A 266 -57.26 7.80 -19.79
N ALA A 267 -56.48 8.33 -18.83
CA ALA A 267 -56.55 8.15 -17.38
C ALA A 267 -55.73 7.01 -16.75
N ARG A 268 -54.71 7.38 -15.95
CA ARG A 268 -54.79 7.30 -14.48
C ARG A 268 -53.60 8.01 -13.83
N ARG A 269 -53.92 9.03 -13.05
CA ARG A 269 -53.07 9.77 -12.14
C ARG A 269 -52.87 8.92 -10.87
N PRO A 270 -51.64 8.54 -10.46
CA PRO A 270 -51.45 8.00 -9.12
C PRO A 270 -51.42 9.15 -8.10
N ALA A 271 -52.29 9.05 -7.09
CA ALA A 271 -52.41 9.99 -5.98
C ALA A 271 -51.16 9.98 -5.07
N PRO A 272 -50.86 11.10 -4.38
CA PRO A 272 -49.75 11.18 -3.44
C PRO A 272 -50.03 10.36 -2.17
N ARG A 273 -49.02 9.61 -1.71
CA ARG A 273 -49.04 8.89 -0.43
C ARG A 273 -49.05 9.87 0.75
N PRO A 274 -49.75 9.54 1.85
CA PRO A 274 -49.94 10.44 2.99
C PRO A 274 -48.65 10.67 3.78
N ALA A 275 -48.55 11.89 4.32
CA ALA A 275 -47.46 12.39 5.16
C ALA A 275 -47.22 11.49 6.38
N ALA A 276 -45.97 11.04 6.54
CA ALA A 276 -45.51 10.45 7.78
C ALA A 276 -45.60 11.51 8.89
N GLN A 277 -46.34 11.16 9.94
CA GLN A 277 -46.58 11.98 11.12
C GLN A 277 -45.25 12.30 11.81
N ARG A 278 -45.06 13.59 12.05
CA ARG A 278 -43.97 14.19 12.80
C ARG A 278 -44.16 13.82 14.28
N PRO A 279 -43.23 13.11 14.96
CA PRO A 279 -43.34 12.92 16.40
C PRO A 279 -43.15 14.27 17.11
N ALA A 280 -44.03 14.53 18.09
CA ALA A 280 -44.05 15.75 18.89
C ALA A 280 -42.72 15.98 19.65
N PRO A 281 -42.33 17.24 19.91
CA PRO A 281 -41.13 17.53 20.71
C PRO A 281 -41.35 17.13 22.17
N ARG A 282 -40.43 16.34 22.73
CA ARG A 282 -40.31 16.10 24.17
C ARG A 282 -40.08 17.44 24.91
N PRO A 283 -40.66 17.64 26.10
CA PRO A 283 -40.39 18.83 26.90
C PRO A 283 -38.93 18.86 27.38
N ALA A 284 -38.39 20.08 27.47
CA ALA A 284 -37.00 20.42 27.72
C ALA A 284 -36.49 19.89 29.07
N ALA A 285 -35.31 19.26 29.05
CA ALA A 285 -34.46 19.09 30.22
C ALA A 285 -33.68 20.40 30.46
N PRO A 286 -33.65 20.95 31.69
CA PRO A 286 -32.83 22.12 31.98
C PRO A 286 -31.35 21.73 32.15
N LYS A 287 -30.46 22.50 31.55
CA LYS A 287 -28.99 22.48 31.75
C LYS A 287 -28.48 23.91 31.49
N PRO A 288 -27.34 24.38 32.03
CA PRO A 288 -26.61 24.06 33.27
C PRO A 288 -26.49 25.30 34.19
N ALA A 289 -26.19 25.09 35.48
CA ALA A 289 -25.54 26.10 36.31
C ALA A 289 -24.02 25.86 36.32
N ALA A 290 -23.25 26.91 36.06
CA ALA A 290 -21.82 27.00 36.30
C ALA A 290 -21.50 28.46 36.68
N PRO A 291 -20.36 28.79 37.34
CA PRO A 291 -19.41 27.94 38.05
C PRO A 291 -19.21 28.39 39.52
N ALA A 292 -18.87 27.47 40.43
CA ALA A 292 -18.28 27.83 41.71
C ALA A 292 -16.79 27.46 41.67
N GLU A 293 -15.94 28.47 41.82
CA GLU A 293 -14.49 28.36 41.97
C GLU A 293 -14.13 27.39 43.10
N ALA A 294 -13.34 26.37 42.78
CA ALA A 294 -12.68 25.52 43.77
C ALA A 294 -11.19 25.51 43.45
N GLY A 295 -10.43 26.28 44.23
CA GLY A 295 -8.97 26.29 44.19
C GLY A 295 -8.34 24.95 44.62
N PRO A 296 -7.03 24.79 44.37
CA PRO A 296 -6.33 23.52 44.58
C PRO A 296 -6.20 23.19 46.08
N ARG A 297 -6.72 22.02 46.48
CA ARG A 297 -6.49 21.47 47.83
C ARG A 297 -5.17 20.68 47.86
N PRO A 298 -4.30 20.89 48.86
CA PRO A 298 -3.05 20.15 48.98
C PRO A 298 -3.26 18.70 49.45
N TYR A 299 -2.44 17.80 48.89
CA TYR A 299 -2.39 16.36 49.14
C TYR A 299 -1.83 16.04 50.54
N THR A 300 -2.50 15.15 51.28
CA THR A 300 -2.05 14.61 52.57
C THR A 300 -1.74 13.12 52.42
N PRO A 301 -0.52 12.64 52.76
CA PRO A 301 -0.18 11.22 52.72
C PRO A 301 -0.67 10.46 53.97
N PRO A 302 -1.00 9.16 53.87
CA PRO A 302 -1.40 8.35 55.01
C PRO A 302 -0.20 7.93 55.86
N ALA A 303 -0.32 8.11 57.18
CA ALA A 303 0.70 7.76 58.18
C ALA A 303 0.80 6.24 58.40
N ALA A 304 2.03 5.80 58.62
CA ALA A 304 2.43 4.46 59.02
C ALA A 304 2.26 4.21 60.53
N ASP A 305 2.24 2.91 60.86
CA ASP A 305 2.44 2.26 62.16
C ASP A 305 1.33 2.28 63.22
N ALA A 306 0.71 1.10 63.39
CA ALA A 306 0.51 0.48 64.70
C ALA A 306 0.27 -1.04 64.54
N ALA A 307 1.26 -1.84 64.94
CA ALA A 307 1.17 -3.30 65.13
C ALA A 307 0.65 -3.63 66.56
N PRO A 308 0.50 -4.90 66.96
CA PRO A 308 -0.77 -5.63 67.09
C PRO A 308 -1.10 -6.02 68.56
N PRO A 309 -2.18 -6.80 68.81
CA PRO A 309 -2.10 -7.76 69.91
C PRO A 309 -2.46 -9.20 69.52
N ALA A 310 -1.46 -10.06 69.78
CA ALA A 310 -1.45 -11.39 70.41
C ALA A 310 -2.54 -12.45 70.17
N ALA A 311 -2.02 -13.65 69.93
CA ALA A 311 -2.67 -14.95 69.80
C ALA A 311 -3.50 -15.39 71.03
N ARG A 312 -4.55 -16.17 70.76
CA ARG A 312 -5.10 -17.15 71.69
C ARG A 312 -5.14 -18.53 71.04
N GLN A 313 -4.44 -19.47 71.67
CA GLN A 313 -4.53 -20.91 71.48
C GLN A 313 -5.78 -21.47 72.19
N SER A 314 -6.43 -22.46 71.56
CA SER A 314 -7.12 -23.61 72.19
C SER A 314 -7.79 -24.41 71.06
N VAL A 315 -7.27 -25.58 70.65
CA VAL A 315 -7.55 -26.91 71.21
C VAL A 315 -9.05 -27.23 71.23
N GLN A 316 -9.52 -27.92 70.18
CA GLN A 316 -10.09 -29.27 70.27
C GLN A 316 -10.09 -29.91 68.87
#